data_AF-A0A0D8I0F2-F1
#
_entry.id   AF-A0A0D8I0F2-F1
#
_cell.length_a   1.000
_cell.length_b   1.000
_cell.length_c   1.000
_cell.angle_alpha   90.00
_cell.angle_beta   90.00
_cell.angle_gamma   90.00
#
_symmetry.space_group_name_H-M   'P 1'
#
loop_
_entity.id
_entity.type
_entity.pdbx_description
1 polymer ?
#
loop_
_entity_poly.entity_id
_entity_poly.type
_entity_poly.pdbx_seq_one_letter_code
_entity_poly.pdbx_strand_id
1 'polypeptide(L)'
;MSRTAISRRSAAAVSIGFVAALILGGCSSSSAAETGSLGSGIGSGVTTSSSALTSDNAAVSAASALLAQIPIKGRAPKTGYDRALFGTAWTDDVDVEFGHNGCDTRNDILARDLTALTYKDGNRCTVQTGTLEDQYTNTTIAFTRGQDTSSAVQIDHVVALSDAWQKGAQQLDTQTRTNLANDPRNLRAVDGPANQQKSDSDASSWLPPNRGYRCQYVAAQVEVKAAYRLWVTQAEHDTIAGILQDCTGTAPVQPATSPPLVTSKPIVTSAPAAAVTAPFKNCAAAKAAGAAPVRIGDPGYGAHLDGDGDGVACEK
;
A
#
# COMPACT_ATOMS: atom_id res chain seq x y z
N MET A 1 54.33 41.43 -11.08
CA MET A 1 53.36 42.19 -10.28
C MET A 1 52.77 41.26 -9.22
N SER A 2 52.97 41.65 -7.97
CA SER A 2 52.37 41.18 -6.70
C SER A 2 52.38 39.69 -6.32
N ARG A 3 53.39 39.33 -5.50
CA ARG A 3 53.22 38.41 -4.36
C ARG A 3 52.35 39.09 -3.29
N THR A 4 51.61 38.34 -2.46
CA THR A 4 51.63 38.44 -0.96
C THR A 4 50.54 37.58 -0.29
N ALA A 5 51.03 36.66 0.54
CA ALA A 5 50.60 36.18 1.87
C ALA A 5 49.17 35.73 2.23
N ILE A 6 49.19 34.52 2.81
CA ILE A 6 48.31 33.88 3.79
C ILE A 6 48.02 34.79 5.00
N SER A 7 46.79 34.70 5.54
CA SER A 7 46.52 34.96 6.97
C SER A 7 45.42 34.06 7.49
N ARG A 8 45.81 33.08 8.33
CA ARG A 8 44.94 32.35 9.26
C ARG A 8 44.46 33.31 10.36
N ARG A 9 43.19 33.21 10.77
CA ARG A 9 42.75 33.69 12.10
C ARG A 9 41.94 32.60 12.80
N SER A 10 42.40 32.30 14.00
CA SER A 10 41.85 31.33 14.94
C SER A 10 40.76 31.95 15.83
N ALA A 11 39.88 31.05 16.31
CA ALA A 11 39.25 31.00 17.63
C ALA A 11 38.30 32.11 18.11
N ALA A 12 37.08 31.72 18.45
CA ALA A 12 36.54 31.87 19.81
C ALA A 12 35.31 30.96 19.99
N ALA A 13 35.43 29.96 20.86
CA ALA A 13 34.31 29.24 21.43
C ALA A 13 33.69 30.08 22.55
N VAL A 14 32.36 30.18 22.60
CA VAL A 14 31.63 30.71 23.75
C VAL A 14 30.63 29.65 24.17
N SER A 15 30.95 29.02 25.30
CA SER A 15 30.06 28.14 26.05
C SER A 15 29.23 28.99 27.01
N ILE A 16 27.91 28.84 27.00
CA ILE A 16 27.04 29.29 28.10
C ILE A 16 26.30 28.04 28.58
N GLY A 17 26.68 27.59 29.78
CA GLY A 17 25.96 26.58 30.52
C GLY A 17 24.74 27.17 31.21
N PHE A 18 23.70 26.36 31.36
CA PHE A 18 22.66 26.57 32.36
C PHE A 18 22.48 25.27 33.16
N VAL A 19 22.61 25.43 34.48
CA VAL A 19 22.57 24.37 35.49
C VAL A 19 21.16 24.30 36.09
N ALA A 20 20.64 23.06 36.10
CA ALA A 20 19.79 22.35 37.06
C ALA A 20 18.62 23.03 37.80
N ALA A 21 17.50 22.29 37.85
CA ALA A 21 16.77 22.05 39.10
C ALA A 21 16.05 20.68 39.05
N LEU A 22 16.61 19.69 39.76
CA LEU A 22 15.88 18.50 40.23
C LEU A 22 15.04 18.89 41.45
N ILE A 23 13.79 18.43 41.50
CA ILE A 23 13.04 18.34 42.76
C ILE A 23 12.60 16.88 42.92
N LEU A 24 13.27 16.17 43.83
CA LEU A 24 12.75 14.96 44.48
C LEU A 24 12.00 15.40 45.74
N GLY A 25 10.76 14.96 45.89
CA GLY A 25 10.01 15.00 47.15
C GLY A 25 9.45 13.61 47.44
N GLY A 26 9.85 13.02 48.56
CA GLY A 26 9.42 11.69 49.01
C GLY A 26 8.40 11.72 50.15
N CYS A 27 7.65 10.60 50.22
CA CYS A 27 7.08 9.88 51.36
C CYS A 27 6.28 10.59 52.47
N SER A 28 5.05 10.11 52.71
CA SER A 28 4.64 9.57 54.02
C SER A 28 3.38 8.69 53.93
N SER A 29 3.44 7.55 54.61
CA SER A 29 2.41 6.53 54.75
C SER A 29 1.37 6.90 55.81
N SER A 30 0.13 6.42 55.66
CA SER A 30 -0.78 6.20 56.79
C SER A 30 -1.64 4.98 56.53
N SER A 31 -1.59 4.05 57.48
CA SER A 31 -2.35 2.81 57.53
C SER A 31 -3.80 3.07 57.93
N ALA A 32 -4.73 2.37 57.29
CA ALA A 32 -5.97 1.95 57.93
C ALA A 32 -6.33 0.57 57.36
N ALA A 33 -6.23 -0.44 58.22
CA ALA A 33 -6.84 -1.73 58.00
C ALA A 33 -8.30 -1.63 58.44
N GLU A 34 -9.24 -1.98 57.57
CA GLU A 34 -10.49 -2.63 57.99
C GLU A 34 -10.91 -3.70 56.99
N THR A 35 -11.56 -4.69 57.58
CA THR A 35 -11.95 -6.01 57.15
C THR A 35 -12.98 -6.07 56.02
N GLY A 36 -12.84 -7.09 55.17
CA GLY A 36 -13.96 -7.96 54.77
C GLY A 36 -14.77 -7.58 53.53
N SER A 37 -14.64 -8.37 52.47
CA SER A 37 -15.73 -9.21 51.93
C SER A 37 -15.36 -9.73 50.55
N LEU A 38 -15.51 -11.04 50.37
CA LEU A 38 -15.47 -11.72 49.08
C LEU A 38 -16.63 -11.20 48.21
N GLY A 39 -16.32 -10.86 46.96
CA GLY A 39 -17.30 -10.43 45.96
C GLY A 39 -16.73 -10.51 44.56
N SER A 40 -16.91 -11.67 43.92
CA SER A 40 -16.71 -11.86 42.48
C SER A 40 -17.50 -10.80 41.68
N GLY A 41 -16.84 -10.19 40.71
CA GLY A 41 -17.46 -9.23 39.80
C GLY A 41 -16.55 -8.85 38.64
N ILE A 42 -16.40 -9.80 37.70
CA ILE A 42 -15.91 -9.61 36.33
C ILE A 42 -16.41 -8.30 35.70
N GLY A 43 -15.47 -7.42 35.35
CA GLY A 43 -15.76 -6.13 34.70
C GLY A 43 -14.49 -5.49 34.16
N SER A 44 -13.74 -6.20 33.33
CA SER A 44 -12.61 -5.63 32.57
C SER A 44 -12.59 -6.26 31.19
N GLY A 45 -12.88 -5.46 30.16
CA GLY A 45 -12.83 -5.95 28.79
C GLY A 45 -13.52 -5.10 27.74
N VAL A 46 -13.58 -3.77 27.85
CA VAL A 46 -13.94 -2.89 26.72
C VAL A 46 -13.22 -1.54 26.85
N THR A 47 -11.91 -1.49 26.60
CA THR A 47 -11.20 -0.20 26.43
C THR A 47 -10.19 -0.19 25.28
N THR A 48 -9.86 -1.34 24.68
CA THR A 48 -8.87 -1.43 23.59
C THR A 48 -9.42 -1.03 22.21
N SER A 49 -10.74 -1.09 21.98
CA SER A 49 -11.31 -0.82 20.65
C SER A 49 -11.34 0.66 20.26
N SER A 50 -11.38 1.59 21.23
CA SER A 50 -11.47 3.02 20.91
C SER A 50 -10.15 3.62 20.40
N SER A 51 -8.99 3.14 20.86
CA SER A 51 -7.68 3.68 20.43
C SER A 51 -7.26 3.28 19.01
N ALA A 52 -7.66 2.09 18.54
CA ALA A 52 -7.40 1.66 17.17
C ALA A 52 -8.19 2.50 16.16
N LEU A 53 -9.50 2.69 16.42
CA LEU A 53 -10.38 3.51 15.58
C LEU A 53 -9.93 4.98 15.50
N THR A 54 -9.42 5.55 16.59
CA THR A 54 -8.89 6.92 16.58
C THR A 54 -7.61 7.05 15.77
N SER A 55 -6.77 6.01 15.75
CA SER A 55 -5.50 6.02 15.01
C SER A 55 -5.73 5.88 13.51
N ASP A 56 -6.66 5.01 13.10
CA ASP A 56 -7.07 4.87 11.71
C ASP A 56 -7.69 6.17 11.16
N ASN A 57 -8.55 6.83 11.94
CA ASN A 57 -9.14 8.13 11.53
C ASN A 57 -8.08 9.24 11.41
N ALA A 58 -7.05 9.23 12.25
CA ALA A 58 -5.95 10.18 12.15
C ALA A 58 -5.11 9.95 10.87
N ALA A 59 -4.81 8.69 10.54
CA ALA A 59 -4.11 8.34 9.31
C ALA A 59 -4.92 8.71 8.06
N VAL A 60 -6.22 8.43 8.04
CA VAL A 60 -7.12 8.82 6.95
C VAL A 60 -7.19 10.34 6.79
N SER A 61 -7.22 11.09 7.90
CA SER A 61 -7.22 12.57 7.86
C SER A 61 -5.89 13.11 7.32
N ALA A 62 -4.76 12.54 7.73
CA ALA A 62 -3.45 12.91 7.22
C ALA A 62 -3.31 12.60 5.72
N ALA A 63 -3.76 11.42 5.28
CA ALA A 63 -3.82 11.06 3.87
C ALA A 63 -4.70 12.03 3.07
N SER A 64 -5.87 12.43 3.59
CA SER A 64 -6.73 13.41 2.91
C SER A 64 -6.02 14.76 2.71
N ALA A 65 -5.29 15.23 3.72
CA ALA A 65 -4.51 16.46 3.63
C ALA A 65 -3.32 16.37 2.67
N LEU A 66 -2.67 15.20 2.58
CA LEU A 66 -1.60 14.95 1.60
C LEU A 66 -2.15 14.86 0.18
N LEU A 67 -3.28 14.17 -0.01
CA LEU A 67 -3.91 14.02 -1.32
C LEU A 67 -4.22 15.39 -1.96
N ALA A 68 -4.71 16.35 -1.16
CA ALA A 68 -4.99 17.71 -1.61
C ALA A 68 -3.76 18.47 -2.13
N GLN A 69 -2.55 18.01 -1.79
CA GLN A 69 -1.28 18.62 -2.22
C GLN A 69 -0.63 17.86 -3.39
N ILE A 70 -1.07 16.63 -3.67
CA ILE A 70 -0.53 15.84 -4.77
C ILE A 70 -1.01 16.45 -6.10
N PRO A 71 -0.10 16.76 -7.04
CA PRO A 71 -0.50 17.27 -8.34
C PRO A 71 -1.44 16.29 -9.06
N ILE A 72 -2.44 16.82 -9.76
CA ILE A 72 -3.30 16.05 -10.65
C ILE A 72 -2.83 16.27 -12.09
N LYS A 73 -2.47 15.20 -12.80
CA LYS A 73 -2.05 15.25 -14.21
C LYS A 73 -2.50 13.99 -14.95
N GLY A 74 -2.47 14.02 -16.28
CA GLY A 74 -2.65 12.81 -17.09
C GLY A 74 -1.53 11.78 -16.87
N ARG A 75 -1.80 10.54 -17.30
CA ARG A 75 -0.79 9.46 -17.33
C ARG A 75 0.26 9.79 -18.41
N ALA A 76 1.54 9.81 -18.05
CA ALA A 76 2.62 9.94 -19.03
C ALA A 76 2.81 8.62 -19.81
N PRO A 77 3.46 8.64 -20.99
CA PRO A 77 3.76 7.42 -21.73
C PRO A 77 4.61 6.43 -20.91
N LYS A 78 4.37 5.12 -21.11
CA LYS A 78 5.21 4.04 -20.55
C LYS A 78 6.56 3.88 -21.27
N THR A 79 6.79 4.64 -22.34
CA THR A 79 8.03 4.59 -23.13
C THR A 79 9.27 4.71 -22.25
N GLY A 80 10.25 3.83 -22.48
CA GLY A 80 11.51 3.80 -21.73
C GLY A 80 11.42 3.15 -20.35
N TYR A 81 10.25 2.66 -19.93
CA TYR A 81 10.14 1.90 -18.69
C TYR A 81 10.89 0.56 -18.79
N ASP A 82 11.81 0.35 -17.87
CA ASP A 82 12.40 -0.93 -17.53
C ASP A 82 12.45 -1.02 -16.00
N ARG A 83 12.06 -2.17 -15.44
CA ARG A 83 12.07 -2.37 -13.99
C ARG A 83 13.48 -2.25 -13.42
N ALA A 84 14.52 -2.57 -14.18
CA ALA A 84 15.92 -2.42 -13.79
C ALA A 84 16.32 -0.95 -13.53
N LEU A 85 15.56 0.03 -14.04
CA LEU A 85 15.79 1.45 -13.73
C LEU A 85 15.48 1.80 -12.27
N PHE A 86 14.83 0.91 -11.54
CA PHE A 86 14.61 1.00 -10.09
C PHE A 86 15.70 0.28 -9.29
N GLY A 87 16.81 -0.11 -9.94
CA GLY A 87 17.93 -0.79 -9.30
C GLY A 87 17.70 -2.29 -9.14
N THR A 88 18.64 -2.93 -8.42
CA THR A 88 18.57 -4.37 -8.16
C THR A 88 17.35 -4.69 -7.31
N ALA A 89 16.59 -5.70 -7.73
CA ALA A 89 15.40 -6.12 -7.01
C ALA A 89 15.76 -6.55 -5.58
N TRP A 90 15.04 -5.99 -4.60
CA TRP A 90 15.18 -6.30 -3.18
C TRP A 90 16.55 -5.96 -2.58
N THR A 91 17.26 -4.99 -3.15
CA THR A 91 18.56 -4.56 -2.61
C THR A 91 18.44 -4.02 -1.18
N ASP A 92 19.48 -4.25 -0.38
CA ASP A 92 19.68 -3.64 0.95
C ASP A 92 20.33 -2.24 0.84
N ASP A 93 20.88 -1.90 -0.34
CA ASP A 93 21.56 -0.63 -0.60
C ASP A 93 20.55 0.51 -0.87
N VAL A 94 19.82 0.91 0.16
CA VAL A 94 18.79 1.97 0.12
C VAL A 94 18.77 2.83 1.37
N ASP A 95 18.34 4.09 1.22
CA ASP A 95 18.32 5.10 2.29
C ASP A 95 16.94 5.24 2.95
N VAL A 96 16.18 4.14 2.97
CA VAL A 96 14.82 4.04 3.54
C VAL A 96 14.81 3.03 4.68
N GLU A 97 13.64 2.85 5.31
CA GLU A 97 13.50 1.91 6.41
C GLU A 97 13.96 0.50 6.01
N PHE A 98 14.69 -0.14 6.91
CA PHE A 98 15.37 -1.43 6.76
C PHE A 98 16.57 -1.49 5.81
N GLY A 99 16.94 -0.41 5.12
CA GLY A 99 18.18 -0.38 4.34
C GLY A 99 19.45 -0.50 5.20
N HIS A 100 20.51 -1.03 4.59
CA HIS A 100 21.83 -1.27 5.14
C HIS A 100 21.85 -2.12 6.42
N ASN A 101 20.90 -3.06 6.55
CA ASN A 101 20.74 -3.87 7.76
C ASN A 101 21.37 -5.29 7.62
N GLY A 102 21.83 -5.64 6.42
CA GLY A 102 22.41 -6.94 6.06
C GLY A 102 21.41 -7.98 5.54
N CYS A 103 20.13 -7.63 5.40
CA CYS A 103 19.06 -8.45 4.86
C CYS A 103 18.56 -7.86 3.54
N ASP A 104 18.13 -8.71 2.60
CA ASP A 104 17.45 -8.19 1.41
C ASP A 104 16.06 -7.68 1.77
N THR A 105 15.61 -6.63 1.08
CA THR A 105 14.34 -5.96 1.36
C THR A 105 13.16 -6.94 1.35
N ARG A 106 13.15 -7.96 0.47
CA ARG A 106 12.07 -8.95 0.44
C ARG A 106 11.95 -9.67 1.78
N ASN A 107 13.08 -10.07 2.35
CA ASN A 107 13.12 -10.75 3.63
C ASN A 107 12.77 -9.81 4.79
N ASP A 108 13.12 -8.53 4.73
CA ASP A 108 12.66 -7.55 5.71
C ASP A 108 11.13 -7.41 5.71
N ILE A 109 10.51 -7.33 4.53
CA ILE A 109 9.05 -7.25 4.42
C ILE A 109 8.38 -8.54 4.87
N LEU A 110 8.94 -9.71 4.53
CA LEU A 110 8.43 -10.98 5.04
C LEU A 110 8.54 -11.04 6.57
N ALA A 111 9.65 -10.64 7.16
CA ALA A 111 9.84 -10.63 8.60
C ALA A 111 8.92 -9.62 9.32
N ARG A 112 8.59 -8.51 8.67
CA ARG A 112 7.64 -7.50 9.17
C ARG A 112 6.20 -8.00 9.14
N ASP A 113 5.79 -8.62 8.03
CA ASP A 113 4.37 -8.89 7.74
C ASP A 113 3.91 -10.30 8.13
N LEU A 114 4.82 -11.27 8.26
CA LEU A 114 4.47 -12.63 8.66
C LEU A 114 4.63 -12.80 10.17
N THR A 115 3.83 -13.70 10.73
CA THR A 115 3.95 -14.20 12.09
C THR A 115 4.45 -15.64 12.10
N ALA A 116 4.70 -16.22 13.27
CA ALA A 116 5.16 -17.62 13.43
C ALA A 116 6.38 -17.97 12.52
N LEU A 117 7.33 -17.04 12.46
CA LEU A 117 8.46 -17.10 11.55
C LEU A 117 9.44 -18.23 11.90
N THR A 118 9.98 -18.87 10.86
CA THR A 118 11.25 -19.60 10.97
C THR A 118 12.24 -19.00 9.98
N TYR A 119 13.53 -19.08 10.32
CA TYR A 119 14.61 -18.59 9.50
C TYR A 119 15.52 -19.75 9.08
N LYS A 120 16.29 -19.54 8.01
CA LYS A 120 17.34 -20.48 7.60
C LYS A 120 18.39 -20.58 8.71
N ASP A 121 18.82 -21.80 9.03
CA ASP A 121 19.83 -22.05 10.06
C ASP A 121 21.06 -21.17 9.90
N GLY A 122 21.47 -20.53 11.00
CA GLY A 122 22.63 -19.63 11.05
C GLY A 122 22.43 -18.27 10.36
N ASN A 123 21.22 -17.95 9.86
CA ASN A 123 20.92 -16.68 9.21
C ASN A 123 19.62 -16.07 9.77
N ARG A 124 19.68 -14.82 10.24
CA ARG A 124 18.53 -14.07 10.76
C ARG A 124 17.72 -13.30 9.71
N CYS A 125 18.13 -13.34 8.44
CA CYS A 125 17.45 -12.64 7.34
C CYS A 125 16.56 -13.57 6.55
N THR A 126 17.04 -14.75 6.15
CA THR A 126 16.29 -15.61 5.22
C THR A 126 15.11 -16.29 5.89
N VAL A 127 13.91 -15.71 5.73
CA VAL A 127 12.64 -16.30 6.19
C VAL A 127 12.37 -17.59 5.42
N GLN A 128 12.14 -18.68 6.14
CA GLN A 128 11.84 -20.01 5.59
C GLN A 128 10.35 -20.33 5.65
N THR A 129 9.69 -20.01 6.76
CA THR A 129 8.24 -20.18 6.91
C THR A 129 7.65 -19.03 7.70
N GLY A 130 6.34 -18.87 7.60
CA GLY A 130 5.55 -18.00 8.47
C GLY A 130 4.07 -18.04 8.09
N THR A 131 3.27 -17.25 8.77
CA THR A 131 1.84 -17.12 8.52
C THR A 131 1.54 -15.67 8.16
N LEU A 132 1.00 -15.46 6.97
CA LEU A 132 0.51 -14.16 6.51
C LEU A 132 -0.99 -14.07 6.78
N GLU A 133 -1.42 -13.05 7.52
CA GLU A 133 -2.81 -12.59 7.54
C GLU A 133 -2.97 -11.57 6.41
N ASP A 134 -3.34 -12.04 5.22
CA ASP A 134 -3.32 -11.24 4.00
C ASP A 134 -4.39 -10.15 4.03
N GLN A 135 -3.94 -8.90 4.02
CA GLN A 135 -4.82 -7.75 4.08
C GLN A 135 -5.60 -7.53 2.77
N TYR A 136 -5.10 -8.03 1.63
CA TYR A 136 -5.76 -7.84 0.34
C TYR A 136 -7.02 -8.70 0.20
N THR A 137 -6.95 -9.96 0.63
CA THR A 137 -8.02 -10.95 0.48
C THR A 137 -8.75 -11.28 1.78
N ASN A 138 -8.20 -10.87 2.93
CA ASN A 138 -8.66 -11.26 4.27
C ASN A 138 -8.61 -12.79 4.47
N THR A 139 -7.55 -13.41 3.96
CA THR A 139 -7.29 -14.85 4.11
C THR A 139 -5.96 -15.09 4.82
N THR A 140 -5.85 -16.22 5.49
CA THR A 140 -4.60 -16.64 6.15
C THR A 140 -3.83 -17.57 5.21
N ILE A 141 -2.56 -17.25 4.96
CA ILE A 141 -1.68 -18.01 4.05
C ILE A 141 -0.47 -18.53 4.85
N ALA A 142 -0.28 -19.85 4.84
CA ALA A 142 0.94 -20.46 5.35
C ALA A 142 2.05 -20.32 4.30
N PHE A 143 3.00 -19.43 4.56
CA PHE A 143 4.17 -19.27 3.72
C PHE A 143 5.20 -20.36 4.01
N THR A 144 5.66 -21.01 2.95
CA THR A 144 6.85 -21.86 2.98
C THR A 144 7.72 -21.48 1.79
N ARG A 145 8.98 -21.16 2.04
CA ARG A 145 9.96 -20.89 0.98
C ARG A 145 10.18 -22.15 0.15
N GLY A 146 10.07 -22.01 -1.15
CA GLY A 146 10.29 -23.08 -2.12
C GLY A 146 10.05 -22.59 -3.54
N GLN A 147 10.54 -23.33 -4.52
CA GLN A 147 10.43 -22.96 -5.94
C GLN A 147 8.95 -22.77 -6.35
N ASP A 148 8.08 -23.67 -5.89
CA ASP A 148 6.66 -23.70 -6.28
C ASP A 148 5.75 -22.99 -5.27
N THR A 149 6.24 -22.71 -4.06
CA THR A 149 5.44 -22.21 -2.94
C THR A 149 5.71 -20.75 -2.63
N SER A 150 6.88 -20.20 -2.99
CA SER A 150 7.22 -18.81 -2.68
C SER A 150 6.34 -17.80 -3.40
N SER A 151 5.73 -18.18 -4.53
CA SER A 151 4.86 -17.32 -5.33
C SER A 151 3.46 -17.12 -4.72
N ALA A 152 3.08 -17.96 -3.74
CA ALA A 152 1.82 -17.81 -3.00
C ALA A 152 1.80 -16.52 -2.16
N VAL A 153 2.96 -16.09 -1.65
CA VAL A 153 3.15 -14.80 -0.98
C VAL A 153 4.12 -13.94 -1.78
N GLN A 154 3.61 -12.86 -2.35
CA GLN A 154 4.40 -11.89 -3.10
C GLN A 154 4.62 -10.64 -2.27
N ILE A 155 5.68 -9.89 -2.59
CA ILE A 155 5.86 -8.54 -2.05
C ILE A 155 5.36 -7.59 -3.13
N ASP A 156 4.20 -6.99 -2.88
CA ASP A 156 3.59 -6.01 -3.77
C ASP A 156 4.15 -4.62 -3.52
N HIS A 157 4.24 -3.85 -4.60
CA HIS A 157 4.38 -2.40 -4.58
C HIS A 157 2.99 -1.76 -4.58
N VAL A 158 2.50 -1.25 -3.44
CA VAL A 158 1.14 -0.69 -3.32
C VAL A 158 0.90 0.42 -4.37
N VAL A 159 1.94 1.18 -4.71
CA VAL A 159 2.05 1.93 -5.98
C VAL A 159 2.98 1.16 -6.91
N ALA A 160 2.41 0.52 -7.94
CA ALA A 160 3.17 -0.31 -8.88
C ALA A 160 4.27 0.51 -9.59
N LEU A 161 5.45 -0.08 -9.83
CA LEU A 161 6.59 0.64 -10.42
C LEU A 161 6.31 1.17 -11.84
N SER A 162 5.55 0.42 -12.65
CA SER A 162 5.09 0.85 -13.98
C SER A 162 4.10 2.01 -13.89
N ASP A 163 3.24 2.04 -12.87
CA ASP A 163 2.35 3.17 -12.60
C ASP A 163 3.14 4.40 -12.16
N ALA A 164 4.06 4.22 -11.22
CA ALA A 164 4.93 5.27 -10.72
C ALA A 164 5.77 5.89 -11.84
N TRP A 165 6.30 5.09 -12.78
CA TRP A 165 7.02 5.59 -13.96
C TRP A 165 6.20 6.62 -14.75
N GLN A 166 4.98 6.24 -15.08
CA GLN A 166 4.02 7.06 -15.83
C GLN A 166 3.47 8.23 -15.01
N LYS A 167 3.77 8.29 -13.71
CA LYS A 167 3.30 9.29 -12.77
C LYS A 167 4.41 10.03 -12.03
N GLY A 168 5.62 10.02 -12.57
CA GLY A 168 6.71 10.91 -12.16
C GLY A 168 8.03 10.24 -11.85
N ALA A 169 8.06 8.91 -11.65
CA ALA A 169 9.29 8.22 -11.30
C ALA A 169 10.35 8.27 -12.42
N GLN A 170 9.95 8.51 -13.67
CA GLN A 170 10.89 8.75 -14.77
C GLN A 170 11.75 10.02 -14.58
N GLN A 171 11.32 10.96 -13.74
CA GLN A 171 12.04 12.21 -13.45
C GLN A 171 12.93 12.11 -12.21
N LEU A 172 12.80 11.03 -11.44
CA LEU A 172 13.61 10.80 -10.25
C LEU A 172 15.03 10.39 -10.66
N ASP A 173 16.01 10.70 -9.82
CA ASP A 173 17.32 10.11 -9.96
C ASP A 173 17.27 8.60 -9.63
N THR A 174 18.33 7.87 -10.00
CA THR A 174 18.39 6.42 -9.84
C THR A 174 18.25 6.00 -8.37
N GLN A 175 18.92 6.67 -7.43
CA GLN A 175 18.87 6.31 -6.02
C GLN A 175 17.47 6.50 -5.46
N THR A 176 16.80 7.60 -5.81
CA THR A 176 15.41 7.84 -5.39
C THR A 176 14.44 6.81 -5.97
N ARG A 177 14.64 6.33 -7.22
CA ARG A 177 13.85 5.20 -7.76
C ARG A 177 14.15 3.90 -7.02
N THR A 178 15.40 3.62 -6.68
CA THR A 178 15.78 2.43 -5.91
C THR A 178 15.18 2.45 -4.51
N ASN A 179 15.18 3.62 -3.86
CA ASN A 179 14.46 3.83 -2.61
C ASN A 179 12.95 3.57 -2.79
N LEU A 180 12.30 4.13 -3.81
CA LEU A 180 10.86 3.89 -4.07
C LEU A 180 10.50 2.41 -4.25
N ALA A 181 11.38 1.63 -4.88
CA ALA A 181 11.17 0.21 -5.11
C ALA A 181 11.44 -0.67 -3.89
N ASN A 182 12.12 -0.15 -2.87
CA ASN A 182 12.49 -0.93 -1.68
C ASN A 182 11.98 -0.31 -0.37
N ASP A 183 11.25 0.81 -0.40
CA ASP A 183 10.69 1.45 0.79
C ASP A 183 9.54 0.62 1.38
N PRO A 184 9.64 0.19 2.66
CA PRO A 184 8.56 -0.50 3.37
C PRO A 184 7.21 0.23 3.33
N ARG A 185 7.18 1.56 3.16
CA ARG A 185 5.94 2.33 2.90
C ARG A 185 5.23 1.86 1.64
N ASN A 186 5.99 1.54 0.59
CA ASN A 186 5.46 1.08 -0.70
C ASN A 186 5.32 -0.45 -0.78
N LEU A 187 5.77 -1.22 0.22
CA LEU A 187 5.82 -2.68 0.13
C LEU A 187 4.89 -3.41 1.10
N ARG A 188 4.18 -4.44 0.64
CA ARG A 188 3.36 -5.33 1.47
C ARG A 188 3.52 -6.79 1.05
N ALA A 189 3.65 -7.72 1.99
CA ALA A 189 3.48 -9.14 1.72
C ALA A 189 1.99 -9.43 1.51
N VAL A 190 1.62 -10.03 0.38
CA VAL A 190 0.23 -10.23 -0.04
C VAL A 190 0.03 -11.55 -0.78
N ASP A 191 -1.23 -11.96 -0.91
CA ASP A 191 -1.66 -13.06 -1.78
C ASP A 191 -1.18 -12.88 -3.23
N GLY A 192 -0.54 -13.91 -3.77
CA GLY A 192 0.05 -13.89 -5.11
C GLY A 192 -0.97 -13.66 -6.24
N PRO A 193 -2.08 -14.42 -6.32
CA PRO A 193 -3.15 -14.18 -7.28
C PRO A 193 -3.78 -12.77 -7.20
N ALA A 194 -4.02 -12.24 -6.01
CA ALA A 194 -4.54 -10.87 -5.84
C ALA A 194 -3.56 -9.83 -6.39
N ASN A 195 -2.26 -9.99 -6.13
CA ASN A 195 -1.23 -9.12 -6.68
C ASN A 195 -1.11 -9.19 -8.21
N GLN A 196 -1.25 -10.39 -8.78
CA GLN A 196 -1.27 -10.57 -10.23
C GLN A 196 -2.48 -9.88 -10.87
N GLN A 197 -3.67 -9.96 -10.24
CA GLN A 197 -4.86 -9.23 -10.70
C GLN A 197 -4.68 -7.72 -10.65
N LYS A 198 -3.97 -7.20 -9.64
CA LYS A 198 -3.62 -5.78 -9.52
C LYS A 198 -2.74 -5.32 -10.69
N SER A 199 -1.70 -6.09 -11.02
CA SER A 199 -0.73 -5.74 -12.07
C SER A 199 -0.16 -4.31 -11.87
N ASP A 200 -0.18 -3.45 -12.90
CA ASP A 200 0.21 -2.04 -12.83
C ASP A 200 -0.97 -1.05 -12.68
N SER A 201 -2.12 -1.55 -12.21
CA SER A 201 -3.31 -0.74 -11.96
C SER A 201 -3.10 0.27 -10.83
N ASP A 202 -3.73 1.44 -10.98
CA ASP A 202 -3.91 2.39 -9.89
C ASP A 202 -5.25 2.18 -9.17
N ALA A 203 -5.51 2.97 -8.12
CA ALA A 203 -6.71 2.86 -7.30
C ALA A 203 -8.03 3.04 -8.08
N SER A 204 -8.02 3.70 -9.25
CA SER A 204 -9.22 3.85 -10.07
C SER A 204 -9.57 2.57 -10.84
N SER A 205 -8.58 1.70 -11.07
CA SER A 205 -8.74 0.49 -11.90
C SER A 205 -8.75 -0.79 -11.07
N TRP A 206 -8.10 -0.80 -9.91
CA TRP A 206 -8.08 -1.95 -9.01
C TRP A 206 -8.01 -1.52 -7.55
N LEU A 207 -8.80 -2.18 -6.70
CA LEU A 207 -8.78 -2.06 -5.25
C LEU A 207 -8.79 -3.47 -4.64
N PRO A 208 -8.18 -3.67 -3.46
CA PRO A 208 -8.24 -4.95 -2.79
C PRO A 208 -9.68 -5.47 -2.63
N PRO A 209 -9.92 -6.79 -2.81
CA PRO A 209 -11.23 -7.39 -2.61
C PRO A 209 -11.70 -7.28 -1.15
N ASN A 210 -10.78 -7.29 -0.18
CA ASN A 210 -11.07 -6.93 1.20
C ASN A 210 -11.42 -5.45 1.33
N ARG A 211 -12.72 -5.14 1.39
CA ARG A 211 -13.22 -3.77 1.50
C ARG A 211 -12.77 -3.08 2.80
N GLY A 212 -12.64 -3.82 3.89
CA GLY A 212 -12.22 -3.28 5.18
C GLY A 212 -10.81 -2.69 5.16
N TYR A 213 -9.96 -3.17 4.26
CA TYR A 213 -8.58 -2.70 4.11
C TYR A 213 -8.41 -1.51 3.15
N ARG A 214 -9.46 -1.13 2.40
CA ARG A 214 -9.33 -0.10 1.33
C ARG A 214 -8.89 1.27 1.86
N CYS A 215 -9.32 1.64 3.07
CA CYS A 215 -8.89 2.87 3.74
C CYS A 215 -7.37 2.93 3.89
N GLN A 216 -6.80 1.87 4.47
CA GLN A 216 -5.36 1.76 4.71
C GLN A 216 -4.59 1.65 3.39
N TYR A 217 -5.14 0.92 2.41
CA TYR A 217 -4.55 0.79 1.07
C TYR A 217 -4.40 2.14 0.36
N VAL A 218 -5.46 2.94 0.26
CA VAL A 218 -5.39 4.23 -0.43
C VAL A 218 -4.61 5.27 0.35
N ALA A 219 -4.64 5.23 1.69
CA ALA A 219 -3.79 6.06 2.53
C ALA A 219 -2.30 5.79 2.27
N ALA A 220 -1.90 4.51 2.21
CA ALA A 220 -0.53 4.12 1.87
C ALA A 220 -0.12 4.59 0.46
N GLN A 221 -1.00 4.50 -0.53
CA GLN A 221 -0.71 5.04 -1.87
C GLN A 221 -0.46 6.55 -1.86
N VAL A 222 -1.27 7.30 -1.10
CA VAL A 222 -1.09 8.75 -0.95
C VAL A 222 0.24 9.07 -0.28
N GLU A 223 0.60 8.37 0.80
CA GLU A 223 1.87 8.56 1.49
C GLU A 223 3.06 8.32 0.56
N VAL A 224 3.05 7.23 -0.21
CA VAL A 224 4.10 6.92 -1.19
C VAL A 224 4.17 8.01 -2.25
N LYS A 225 3.04 8.38 -2.86
CA LYS A 225 3.04 9.40 -3.92
C LYS A 225 3.52 10.76 -3.43
N ALA A 226 3.12 11.15 -2.21
CA ALA A 226 3.60 12.38 -1.58
C ALA A 226 5.11 12.32 -1.31
N ALA A 227 5.60 11.24 -0.70
CA ALA A 227 7.01 11.07 -0.36
C ALA A 227 7.93 11.13 -1.60
N TYR A 228 7.48 10.54 -2.71
CA TYR A 228 8.26 10.45 -3.95
C TYR A 228 7.88 11.49 -5.00
N ARG A 229 7.07 12.49 -4.63
CA ARG A 229 6.62 13.59 -5.52
C ARG A 229 6.01 13.08 -6.83
N LEU A 230 5.27 11.98 -6.74
CA LEU A 230 4.48 11.42 -7.84
C LEU A 230 3.15 12.16 -7.94
N TRP A 231 2.51 12.12 -9.11
CA TRP A 231 1.16 12.66 -9.31
C TRP A 231 0.11 11.55 -9.36
N VAL A 232 -1.16 11.98 -9.34
CA VAL A 232 -2.32 11.12 -9.58
C VAL A 232 -3.05 11.58 -10.85
N THR A 233 -3.81 10.67 -11.46
CA THR A 233 -4.82 11.09 -12.44
C THR A 233 -6.06 11.64 -11.73
N GLN A 234 -6.92 12.36 -12.46
CA GLN A 234 -8.19 12.84 -11.87
C GLN A 234 -9.05 11.67 -11.37
N ALA A 235 -9.18 10.59 -12.16
CA ALA A 235 -9.98 9.43 -11.78
C ALA A 235 -9.42 8.72 -10.53
N GLU A 236 -8.09 8.60 -10.43
CA GLU A 236 -7.42 8.05 -9.25
C GLU A 236 -7.62 8.95 -8.04
N HIS A 237 -7.43 10.26 -8.18
CA HIS A 237 -7.67 11.24 -7.11
C HIS A 237 -9.10 11.12 -6.56
N ASP A 238 -10.10 11.14 -7.43
CA ASP A 238 -11.50 11.10 -7.04
C ASP A 238 -11.87 9.79 -6.36
N THR A 239 -11.28 8.68 -6.83
CA THR A 239 -11.46 7.35 -6.21
C THR A 239 -10.87 7.32 -4.80
N ILE A 240 -9.63 7.80 -4.63
CA ILE A 240 -8.96 7.87 -3.33
C ILE A 240 -9.75 8.78 -2.38
N ALA A 241 -10.15 9.97 -2.85
CA ALA A 241 -10.88 10.94 -2.05
C ALA A 241 -12.23 10.39 -1.56
N GLY A 242 -12.99 9.73 -2.44
CA GLY A 242 -14.25 9.09 -2.07
C GLY A 242 -14.07 8.00 -1.01
N ILE A 243 -13.06 7.14 -1.17
CA ILE A 243 -12.75 6.09 -0.18
C ILE A 243 -12.37 6.73 1.16
N LEU A 244 -11.43 7.67 1.18
CA LEU A 244 -10.99 8.33 2.42
C LEU A 244 -12.16 9.05 3.13
N GLN A 245 -13.08 9.64 2.38
CA GLN A 245 -14.30 10.24 2.95
C GLN A 245 -15.16 9.18 3.65
N ASP A 246 -15.44 8.06 2.98
CA ASP A 246 -16.25 6.97 3.52
C ASP A 246 -15.62 6.35 4.79
N CYS A 247 -14.29 6.32 4.87
CA CYS A 247 -13.56 5.80 6.03
C CYS A 247 -13.80 6.58 7.33
N THR A 248 -14.08 7.88 7.25
CA THR A 248 -14.32 8.73 8.43
C THR A 248 -15.77 8.68 8.92
N GLY A 249 -16.67 7.97 8.22
CA GLY A 249 -18.10 7.96 8.51
C GLY A 249 -18.79 9.31 8.28
N THR A 250 -18.09 10.28 7.68
CA THR A 250 -18.65 11.60 7.37
C THR A 250 -19.45 11.49 6.08
N ALA A 251 -20.71 11.07 6.20
CA ALA A 251 -21.66 11.12 5.10
C ALA A 251 -21.61 12.52 4.46
N PRO A 252 -21.48 12.65 3.13
CA PRO A 252 -21.49 13.96 2.49
C PRO A 252 -22.80 14.68 2.82
N VAL A 253 -22.73 15.79 3.55
CA VAL A 253 -23.81 16.79 3.56
C VAL A 253 -23.80 17.42 2.18
N GLN A 254 -24.54 16.84 1.23
CA GLN A 254 -24.77 17.49 -0.05
C GLN A 254 -25.66 18.72 0.19
N PRO A 255 -25.24 19.94 -0.20
CA PRO A 255 -26.17 21.04 -0.35
C PRO A 255 -27.16 20.67 -1.43
N ALA A 256 -28.44 20.54 -1.05
CA ALA A 256 -29.53 20.23 -1.96
C ALA A 256 -29.79 21.41 -2.90
N THR A 257 -29.01 21.51 -3.98
CA THR A 257 -29.35 22.31 -5.16
C THR A 257 -28.79 21.65 -6.40
N SER A 258 -29.56 20.73 -6.98
CA SER A 258 -29.53 20.50 -8.43
C SER A 258 -30.95 20.23 -8.96
N PRO A 259 -31.29 20.74 -10.16
CA PRO A 259 -32.67 20.77 -10.69
C PRO A 259 -33.15 19.38 -11.18
N PRO A 260 -34.45 19.21 -11.49
CA PRO A 260 -35.05 17.90 -11.63
C PRO A 260 -34.59 17.13 -12.88
N LEU A 261 -34.57 15.81 -12.73
CA LEU A 261 -34.32 14.78 -13.74
C LEU A 261 -34.92 15.12 -15.10
N VAL A 262 -34.06 15.17 -16.12
CA VAL A 262 -34.46 14.88 -17.49
C VAL A 262 -34.81 13.39 -17.59
N THR A 263 -35.98 13.12 -18.13
CA THR A 263 -36.60 11.82 -18.34
C THR A 263 -35.73 10.93 -19.24
N SER A 264 -34.97 10.02 -18.64
CA SER A 264 -34.39 8.88 -19.35
C SER A 264 -35.46 7.81 -19.59
N LYS A 265 -35.68 7.54 -20.87
CA LYS A 265 -36.43 6.43 -21.49
C LYS A 265 -36.22 5.08 -20.76
N PRO A 266 -37.21 4.14 -20.75
CA PRO A 266 -37.15 2.95 -19.91
C PRO A 266 -36.01 2.02 -20.30
N ILE A 267 -35.21 1.62 -19.31
CA ILE A 267 -34.24 0.52 -19.43
C ILE A 267 -35.04 -0.78 -19.40
N VAL A 268 -34.96 -1.53 -20.49
CA VAL A 268 -35.47 -2.90 -20.57
C VAL A 268 -34.49 -3.79 -19.81
N THR A 269 -34.97 -4.43 -18.76
CA THR A 269 -34.25 -5.43 -17.97
C THR A 269 -33.89 -6.63 -18.86
N SER A 270 -32.61 -6.81 -19.18
CA SER A 270 -32.11 -8.09 -19.69
C SER A 270 -31.48 -8.89 -18.53
N ALA A 271 -31.99 -10.11 -18.35
CA ALA A 271 -31.58 -11.12 -17.38
C ALA A 271 -30.06 -11.44 -17.38
N PRO A 272 -29.49 -11.97 -16.28
CA PRO A 272 -28.09 -12.33 -16.20
C PRO A 272 -27.76 -13.51 -17.14
N ALA A 273 -26.71 -13.35 -17.96
CA ALA A 273 -26.17 -14.42 -18.80
C ALA A 273 -25.51 -15.50 -17.93
N ALA A 274 -25.86 -16.75 -18.20
CA ALA A 274 -25.33 -17.93 -17.54
C ALA A 274 -23.81 -18.05 -17.74
N ALA A 275 -23.12 -18.50 -16.68
CA ALA A 275 -21.69 -18.79 -16.68
C ALA A 275 -21.36 -19.89 -17.72
N VAL A 276 -20.64 -19.52 -18.77
CA VAL A 276 -20.06 -20.45 -19.76
C VAL A 276 -18.68 -20.90 -19.28
N THR A 277 -18.56 -22.18 -18.90
CA THR A 277 -17.28 -22.79 -18.46
C THR A 277 -16.39 -23.25 -19.61
N ALA A 278 -16.87 -23.21 -20.86
CA ALA A 278 -16.13 -23.63 -22.05
C ALA A 278 -15.52 -22.42 -22.79
N PRO A 279 -14.28 -22.54 -23.33
CA PRO A 279 -13.63 -21.46 -24.08
C PRO A 279 -14.48 -20.93 -25.24
N PHE A 280 -14.50 -19.62 -25.46
CA PHE A 280 -15.19 -19.05 -26.62
C PHE A 280 -14.56 -19.55 -27.93
N LYS A 281 -15.40 -19.80 -28.94
CA LYS A 281 -14.92 -20.23 -30.27
C LYS A 281 -13.97 -19.21 -30.91
N ASN A 282 -14.24 -17.92 -30.72
CA ASN A 282 -13.46 -16.79 -31.22
C ASN A 282 -13.87 -15.49 -30.50
N CYS A 283 -13.14 -14.40 -30.74
CA CYS A 283 -13.42 -13.11 -30.11
C CYS A 283 -14.75 -12.47 -30.50
N ALA A 284 -15.31 -12.80 -31.67
CA ALA A 284 -16.65 -12.35 -32.04
C ALA A 284 -17.72 -12.95 -31.11
N ALA A 285 -17.60 -14.23 -30.75
CA ALA A 285 -18.49 -14.87 -29.80
C ALA A 285 -18.33 -14.30 -28.38
N ALA A 286 -17.10 -14.03 -27.94
CA ALA A 286 -16.84 -13.39 -26.65
C ALA A 286 -17.47 -11.99 -26.55
N LYS A 287 -17.35 -11.17 -27.61
CA LYS A 287 -17.96 -9.84 -27.69
C LYS A 287 -19.49 -9.90 -27.76
N ALA A 288 -20.04 -10.82 -28.55
CA ALA A 288 -21.49 -11.03 -28.64
C ALA A 288 -22.10 -11.48 -27.30
N ALA A 289 -21.34 -12.19 -26.47
CA ALA A 289 -21.71 -12.58 -25.12
C ALA A 289 -21.43 -11.49 -24.05
N GLY A 290 -20.84 -10.35 -24.43
CA GLY A 290 -20.46 -9.29 -23.49
C GLY A 290 -19.30 -9.63 -22.56
N ALA A 291 -18.51 -10.66 -22.90
CA ALA A 291 -17.43 -11.19 -22.06
C ALA A 291 -16.03 -10.64 -22.41
N ALA A 292 -15.89 -9.84 -23.48
CA ALA A 292 -14.59 -9.28 -23.89
C ALA A 292 -14.24 -7.98 -23.15
N PRO A 293 -12.97 -7.75 -22.75
CA PRO A 293 -11.83 -8.66 -22.89
C PRO A 293 -11.90 -9.85 -21.92
N VAL A 294 -11.51 -11.04 -22.38
CA VAL A 294 -11.55 -12.29 -21.61
C VAL A 294 -10.17 -12.57 -21.03
N ARG A 295 -10.01 -12.62 -19.70
CA ARG A 295 -8.69 -12.78 -19.06
C ARG A 295 -8.40 -14.23 -18.72
N ILE A 296 -7.12 -14.56 -18.57
CA ILE A 296 -6.71 -15.89 -18.11
C ILE A 296 -7.38 -16.22 -16.76
N GLY A 297 -8.10 -17.34 -16.70
CA GLY A 297 -8.91 -17.74 -15.55
C GLY A 297 -10.38 -17.35 -15.60
N ASP A 298 -10.79 -16.46 -16.53
CA ASP A 298 -12.21 -16.15 -16.74
C ASP A 298 -12.94 -17.33 -17.40
N PRO A 299 -14.21 -17.58 -17.04
CA PRO A 299 -15.07 -18.52 -17.77
C PRO A 299 -15.16 -18.12 -19.24
N GLY A 300 -14.71 -19.01 -20.13
CA GLY A 300 -14.65 -18.74 -21.57
C GLY A 300 -13.28 -18.36 -22.11
N TYR A 301 -12.25 -18.24 -21.27
CA TYR A 301 -10.88 -18.05 -21.73
C TYR A 301 -10.37 -19.29 -22.51
N GLY A 302 -9.63 -19.03 -23.59
CA GLY A 302 -8.86 -20.05 -24.30
C GLY A 302 -7.62 -19.41 -24.93
N ALA A 303 -6.47 -20.07 -24.83
CA ALA A 303 -5.19 -19.53 -25.33
C ALA A 303 -5.21 -19.21 -26.83
N HIS A 304 -6.11 -19.82 -27.61
CA HIS A 304 -6.31 -19.49 -29.03
C HIS A 304 -6.99 -18.13 -29.29
N LEU A 305 -7.47 -17.46 -28.24
CA LEU A 305 -8.09 -16.13 -28.27
C LEU A 305 -7.11 -15.01 -27.89
N ASP A 306 -5.99 -15.38 -27.30
CA ASP A 306 -4.92 -14.51 -26.82
C ASP A 306 -3.75 -14.58 -27.82
N GLY A 307 -3.80 -13.70 -28.82
CA GLY A 307 -2.91 -13.77 -29.99
C GLY A 307 -1.46 -13.36 -29.70
N ASP A 308 -1.24 -12.56 -28.65
CA ASP A 308 0.06 -12.09 -28.19
C ASP A 308 0.52 -12.74 -26.88
N GLY A 309 -0.36 -13.51 -26.23
CA GLY A 309 -0.01 -14.38 -25.10
C GLY A 309 0.20 -13.63 -23.79
N ASP A 310 -0.41 -12.45 -23.64
CA ASP A 310 -0.24 -11.58 -22.49
C ASP A 310 -1.24 -11.86 -21.35
N GLY A 311 -2.15 -12.82 -21.56
CA GLY A 311 -3.20 -13.20 -20.62
C GLY A 311 -4.50 -12.43 -20.77
N VAL A 312 -4.64 -11.56 -21.79
CA VAL A 312 -5.85 -10.79 -22.11
C VAL A 312 -6.32 -11.10 -23.53
N ALA A 313 -7.24 -12.06 -23.65
CA ALA A 313 -7.84 -12.39 -24.93
C ALA A 313 -8.87 -11.34 -25.39
N CYS A 314 -8.96 -11.14 -26.71
CA CYS A 314 -10.00 -10.34 -27.36
C CYS A 314 -10.03 -8.85 -26.99
N GLU A 315 -8.86 -8.27 -26.73
CA GLU A 315 -8.64 -6.84 -26.48
C GLU A 315 -8.95 -5.90 -27.67
N LYS A 316 -8.99 -6.43 -28.90
CA LYS A 316 -9.23 -5.70 -30.16
C LYS A 316 -10.55 -6.07 -30.79
#